data_AF-A0A2V6ZMC5-F1
#
_entry.id   AF-A0A2V6ZMC5-F1
#
_cell.length_a   1.000
_cell.length_b   1.000
_cell.length_c   1.000
_cell.angle_alpha   90.00
_cell.angle_beta   90.00
_cell.angle_gamma   90.00
#
_symmetry.space_group_name_H-M   'P 1'
#
loop_
_entity.id
_entity.type
_entity.pdbx_description
1 polymer ?
#
loop_
_entity_poly.entity_id
_entity_poly.type
_entity_poly.pdbx_seq_one_letter_code
_entity_poly.pdbx_strand_id
1 'polypeptide(L)'
;GLTWELKDTLPARKRVYYGKLLKGHPLLVALDLFPAFYALVRGRQRARDYRVEYQAGRLSHPARRIMDAMISEHPQYTRELRANVFMLEPAKTRGFERAMAELQRGLWLVKSEERYEPTFSYRWDLLEAWLPEEVAQGRRLSRETAVARVIERYTRGAVFTTERALVRLFGLASDEVARAVMTLRRTNAMRTDCAVEGWPGRWLIHA
;
A
#
# COMPACT_ATOMS: atom_id res chain seq x y z
N GLY A 1 7.75 -23.66 -6.26
CA GLY A 1 8.90 -23.20 -5.45
C GLY A 1 8.39 -22.35 -4.30
N LEU A 2 9.01 -22.46 -3.12
CA LEU A 2 8.51 -21.90 -1.85
C LEU A 2 8.14 -20.41 -1.94
N THR A 3 8.88 -19.61 -2.71
CA THR A 3 8.61 -18.17 -2.91
C THR A 3 7.22 -17.89 -3.49
N TRP A 4 6.80 -18.68 -4.49
CA TRP A 4 5.49 -18.50 -5.14
C TRP A 4 4.36 -18.96 -4.21
N GLU A 5 4.58 -20.05 -3.48
CA GLU A 5 3.64 -20.55 -2.48
C GLU A 5 3.42 -19.53 -1.35
N LEU A 6 4.49 -18.93 -0.82
CA LEU A 6 4.38 -17.90 0.22
C LEU A 6 3.67 -16.64 -0.29
N LYS A 7 3.92 -16.24 -1.54
CA LYS A 7 3.26 -15.09 -2.18
C LYS A 7 1.74 -15.26 -2.23
N ASP A 8 1.26 -16.48 -2.43
CA ASP A 8 -0.17 -16.76 -2.61
C ASP A 8 -0.83 -17.10 -1.27
N THR A 9 -0.15 -17.88 -0.42
CA THR A 9 -0.70 -18.36 0.86
C THR A 9 -0.72 -17.31 1.95
N LEU A 10 0.30 -16.47 2.08
CA LEU A 10 0.36 -15.48 3.16
C LEU A 10 -0.73 -14.41 3.03
N PRO A 11 -0.99 -13.82 1.85
CA PRO A 11 -2.12 -12.92 1.66
C PRO A 11 -3.45 -13.64 1.82
N ALA A 12 -3.65 -14.83 1.21
CA ALA A 12 -4.91 -15.56 1.35
C ALA A 12 -5.28 -15.86 2.82
N ARG A 13 -4.28 -16.12 3.66
CA ARG A 13 -4.43 -16.32 5.12
C ARG A 13 -4.44 -15.03 5.95
N LYS A 14 -4.45 -13.86 5.31
CA LYS A 14 -4.36 -12.54 5.95
C LYS A 14 -3.22 -12.46 6.97
N ARG A 15 -2.03 -12.94 6.59
CA ARG A 15 -0.81 -12.79 7.42
C ARG A 15 0.03 -11.59 7.00
N VAL A 16 -0.12 -11.15 5.76
CA VAL A 16 0.53 -9.98 5.18
C VAL A 16 -0.40 -9.34 4.15
N TYR A 17 -0.20 -8.05 3.89
CA TYR A 17 -0.73 -7.41 2.71
C TYR A 17 0.28 -7.57 1.56
N TYR A 18 -0.18 -7.96 0.37
CA TYR A 18 0.64 -8.00 -0.84
C TYR A 18 0.17 -6.95 -1.85
N GLY A 19 1.06 -6.03 -2.24
CA GLY A 19 0.72 -4.97 -3.16
C GLY A 19 1.92 -4.12 -3.59
N LYS A 20 1.65 -2.98 -4.22
CA LYS A 20 2.67 -2.11 -4.85
C LYS A 20 2.73 -0.73 -4.20
N LEU A 21 3.15 -0.68 -2.93
CA LEU A 21 3.14 0.53 -2.09
C LEU A 21 4.45 1.33 -2.12
N LEU A 22 5.57 0.73 -2.50
CA LEU A 22 6.87 1.41 -2.62
C LEU A 22 7.31 1.42 -4.08
N LYS A 23 7.31 2.60 -4.71
CA LYS A 23 7.75 2.80 -6.12
C LYS A 23 7.11 1.85 -7.14
N GLY A 24 5.89 1.40 -6.88
CA GLY A 24 5.20 0.44 -7.74
C GLY A 24 5.79 -0.97 -7.74
N HIS A 25 6.75 -1.28 -6.87
CA HIS A 25 7.36 -2.60 -6.75
C HIS A 25 6.48 -3.50 -5.89
N PRO A 26 6.27 -4.79 -6.26
CA PRO A 26 5.56 -5.73 -5.41
C PRO A 26 6.27 -5.93 -4.08
N LEU A 27 5.54 -5.82 -2.96
CA LEU A 27 6.05 -6.08 -1.62
C LEU A 27 5.02 -6.80 -0.74
N LEU A 28 5.54 -7.56 0.23
CA LEU A 28 4.77 -8.08 1.36
C LEU A 28 4.93 -7.11 2.54
N VAL A 29 3.81 -6.71 3.13
CA VAL A 29 3.74 -5.79 4.27
C VAL A 29 3.13 -6.52 5.45
N ALA A 30 3.84 -6.53 6.58
CA ALA A 30 3.31 -7.05 7.83
C ALA A 30 2.07 -6.23 8.26
N LEU A 31 1.03 -6.91 8.75
CA LEU A 31 -0.26 -6.26 9.04
C LEU A 31 -0.19 -5.27 10.20
N ASP A 32 0.78 -5.42 11.11
CA ASP A 32 1.07 -4.44 12.17
C ASP A 32 1.62 -3.11 11.63
N LEU A 33 2.34 -3.15 10.51
CA LEU A 33 2.87 -1.98 9.80
C LEU A 33 1.86 -1.39 8.81
N PHE A 34 0.97 -2.22 8.27
CA PHE A 34 0.02 -1.83 7.23
C PHE A 34 -0.81 -0.56 7.55
N PRO A 35 -1.30 -0.33 8.78
CA PRO A 35 -1.98 0.92 9.15
C PRO A 35 -1.19 2.20 8.82
N ALA A 36 0.14 2.16 8.91
CA ALA A 36 0.97 3.30 8.55
C ALA A 36 0.94 3.57 7.03
N PHE A 37 1.05 2.53 6.21
CA PHE A 37 0.88 2.69 4.75
C PHE A 37 -0.51 3.19 4.38
N TYR A 38 -1.55 2.68 5.03
CA TYR A 38 -2.91 3.16 4.82
C TYR A 38 -3.02 4.66 5.11
N ALA A 39 -2.53 5.10 6.27
CA ALA A 39 -2.54 6.51 6.65
C ALA A 39 -1.79 7.40 5.65
N LEU A 40 -0.66 6.94 5.11
CA LEU A 40 0.12 7.70 4.12
C LEU A 40 -0.58 7.83 2.77
N VAL A 41 -1.30 6.79 2.33
CA VAL A 41 -1.96 6.74 1.01
C VAL A 41 -3.37 7.33 1.05
N ARG A 42 -4.12 7.08 2.12
CA ARG A 42 -5.57 7.34 2.25
C ARG A 42 -5.92 8.38 3.30
N GLY A 43 -5.05 8.55 4.30
CA GLY A 43 -5.40 9.26 5.53
C GLY A 43 -6.68 8.71 6.13
N ARG A 44 -7.69 9.58 6.27
CA ARG A 44 -8.99 9.25 6.90
C ARG A 44 -10.05 8.72 5.92
N GLN A 45 -9.75 8.70 4.62
CA GLN A 45 -10.71 8.34 3.58
C GLN A 45 -11.20 6.90 3.75
N ARG A 46 -12.45 6.65 3.34
CA ARG A 46 -13.10 5.33 3.26
C ARG A 46 -13.30 4.94 1.80
N ALA A 47 -13.62 3.68 1.52
CA ALA A 47 -13.87 3.24 0.14
C ALA A 47 -15.05 4.00 -0.49
N ARG A 48 -16.09 4.33 0.28
CA ARG A 48 -17.23 5.13 -0.19
C ARG A 48 -16.87 6.54 -0.71
N ASP A 49 -15.70 7.06 -0.36
CA ASP A 49 -15.27 8.40 -0.75
C ASP A 49 -14.74 8.46 -2.19
N TYR A 50 -14.72 7.33 -2.92
CA TYR A 50 -14.21 7.26 -4.31
C TYR A 50 -14.89 8.23 -5.29
N ARG A 51 -16.16 8.57 -5.05
CA ARG A 51 -16.88 9.54 -5.89
C ARG A 51 -16.32 10.96 -5.74
N VAL A 52 -15.91 11.33 -4.52
CA VAL A 52 -15.26 12.62 -4.25
C VAL A 52 -13.92 12.70 -4.97
N GLU A 53 -13.14 11.61 -4.93
CA GLU A 53 -11.85 11.52 -5.62
C GLU A 53 -12.00 11.57 -7.15
N TYR A 54 -13.04 10.94 -7.68
CA TYR A 54 -13.40 11.05 -9.10
C TYR A 54 -13.79 12.48 -9.48
N GLN A 55 -14.69 13.12 -8.72
CA GLN A 55 -15.12 14.49 -8.95
C GLN A 55 -13.96 15.48 -8.91
N ALA A 56 -12.97 15.22 -8.05
CA ALA A 56 -11.76 16.02 -7.96
C ALA A 56 -10.69 15.68 -9.00
N GLY A 57 -10.99 14.81 -9.98
CA GLY A 57 -10.08 14.44 -11.07
C GLY A 57 -8.92 13.51 -10.67
N ARG A 58 -8.95 12.93 -9.46
CA ARG A 58 -7.89 12.05 -8.93
C ARG A 58 -8.14 10.56 -9.18
N LEU A 59 -9.33 10.21 -9.65
CA LEU A 59 -9.69 8.85 -10.04
C LEU A 59 -10.10 8.82 -11.52
N SER A 60 -9.65 7.83 -12.28
CA SER A 60 -10.06 7.66 -13.67
C SER A 60 -11.50 7.16 -13.80
N HIS A 61 -12.14 7.42 -14.95
CA HIS A 61 -13.50 6.96 -15.19
C HIS A 61 -13.65 5.42 -15.14
N PRO A 62 -12.74 4.61 -15.72
CA PRO A 62 -12.80 3.15 -15.55
C PRO A 62 -12.62 2.72 -14.09
N ALA A 63 -11.74 3.38 -13.33
CA ALA A 63 -11.56 3.08 -11.90
C ALA A 63 -12.82 3.41 -11.09
N ARG A 64 -13.50 4.52 -11.39
CA ARG A 64 -14.82 4.86 -10.81
C ARG A 64 -15.86 3.78 -11.09
N ARG A 65 -15.95 3.27 -12.33
CA ARG A 65 -16.90 2.21 -12.70
C ARG A 65 -16.63 0.91 -11.95
N ILE A 66 -15.36 0.55 -11.80
CA ILE A 66 -14.96 -0.61 -10.99
C ILE A 66 -15.36 -0.40 -9.53
N MET A 67 -15.15 0.79 -8.98
CA MET A 67 -15.59 1.09 -7.62
C MET A 67 -17.11 1.07 -7.45
N ASP A 68 -17.89 1.56 -8.41
CA ASP A 68 -19.36 1.41 -8.37
C ASP A 68 -19.76 -0.07 -8.23
N ALA A 69 -19.19 -0.95 -9.07
CA ALA A 69 -19.47 -2.37 -9.05
C ALA A 69 -19.04 -3.02 -7.72
N MET A 70 -17.84 -2.72 -7.23
CA MET A 70 -17.31 -3.29 -5.99
C MET A 70 -18.04 -2.80 -4.73
N ILE A 71 -18.54 -1.56 -4.73
CA ILE A 71 -19.37 -1.02 -3.63
C ILE A 71 -20.74 -1.70 -3.61
N SER A 72 -21.30 -2.01 -4.79
CA SER A 72 -22.56 -2.73 -4.89
C SER A 72 -22.43 -4.19 -4.46
N GLU A 73 -21.35 -4.85 -4.89
CA GLU A 73 -21.12 -6.28 -4.64
C GLU A 73 -19.62 -6.55 -4.53
N HIS A 74 -19.19 -7.14 -3.41
CA HIS A 74 -17.84 -7.63 -3.21
C HIS A 74 -17.87 -8.88 -2.31
N PRO A 75 -16.90 -9.79 -2.45
CA PRO A 75 -15.82 -9.81 -3.43
C PRO A 75 -16.28 -10.28 -4.83
N GLN A 76 -15.51 -9.98 -5.88
CA GLN A 76 -15.79 -10.44 -7.26
C GLN A 76 -14.56 -11.07 -7.91
N TYR A 77 -14.76 -12.07 -8.77
CA TYR A 77 -13.68 -12.61 -9.60
C TYR A 77 -13.43 -11.72 -10.83
N THR A 78 -12.20 -11.71 -11.38
CA THR A 78 -11.83 -10.82 -12.51
C THR A 78 -12.81 -10.88 -13.68
N ARG A 79 -13.28 -12.08 -14.07
CA ARG A 79 -14.19 -12.22 -15.23
C ARG A 79 -15.54 -11.57 -14.97
N GLU A 80 -16.10 -11.79 -13.78
CA GLU A 80 -17.36 -11.23 -13.32
C GLU A 80 -17.26 -9.71 -13.19
N LEU A 81 -16.21 -9.21 -12.52
CA LEU A 81 -15.97 -7.77 -12.40
C LEU A 81 -15.88 -7.11 -13.77
N ARG A 82 -15.19 -7.72 -14.74
CA ARG A 82 -15.13 -7.24 -16.12
C ARG A 82 -16.49 -7.24 -16.81
N ALA A 83 -17.36 -8.20 -16.55
CA ALA A 83 -18.72 -8.20 -17.06
C ALA A 83 -19.52 -7.03 -16.49
N ASN A 84 -19.48 -6.86 -15.17
CA ASN A 84 -20.21 -5.83 -14.43
C ASN A 84 -19.80 -4.40 -14.80
N VAL A 85 -18.56 -4.21 -15.30
CA VAL A 85 -18.09 -2.91 -15.81
C VAL A 85 -18.03 -2.83 -17.33
N PHE A 86 -18.61 -3.79 -18.05
CA PHE A 86 -18.67 -3.85 -19.52
C PHE A 86 -17.29 -3.78 -20.20
N MET A 87 -16.31 -4.49 -19.64
CA MET A 87 -14.91 -4.55 -20.09
C MET A 87 -14.44 -5.99 -20.42
N LEU A 88 -15.34 -6.88 -20.83
CA LEU A 88 -14.98 -8.23 -21.28
C LEU A 88 -14.18 -8.23 -22.59
N GLU A 89 -14.46 -7.29 -23.49
CA GLU A 89 -13.81 -7.22 -24.80
C GLU A 89 -12.27 -7.05 -24.70
N PRO A 90 -11.48 -7.71 -25.57
CA PRO A 90 -10.03 -7.60 -25.58
C PRO A 90 -9.50 -6.17 -25.68
N ALA A 91 -10.17 -5.32 -26.46
CA ALA A 91 -9.82 -3.91 -26.63
C ALA A 91 -9.84 -3.11 -25.31
N LYS A 92 -10.63 -3.56 -24.32
CA LYS A 92 -10.78 -2.90 -23.01
C LYS A 92 -9.79 -3.41 -21.97
N THR A 93 -9.02 -4.45 -22.25
CA THR A 93 -8.07 -5.08 -21.29
C THR A 93 -7.07 -4.09 -20.71
N ARG A 94 -6.38 -3.31 -21.56
CA ARG A 94 -5.38 -2.33 -21.09
C ARG A 94 -6.00 -1.27 -20.18
N GLY A 95 -7.23 -0.84 -20.48
CA GLY A 95 -7.97 0.11 -19.65
C GLY A 95 -8.33 -0.48 -18.29
N PHE A 96 -8.78 -1.73 -18.27
CA PHE A 96 -9.14 -2.43 -17.04
C PHE A 96 -7.91 -2.64 -16.15
N GLU A 97 -6.80 -3.14 -16.70
CA GLU A 97 -5.56 -3.36 -15.95
C GLU A 97 -4.98 -2.06 -15.37
N ARG A 98 -5.02 -0.97 -16.14
CA ARG A 98 -4.59 0.35 -15.65
C ARG A 98 -5.44 0.81 -14.48
N ALA A 99 -6.76 0.66 -14.58
CA ALA A 99 -7.70 1.02 -13.53
C ALA A 99 -7.54 0.15 -12.28
N MET A 100 -7.34 -1.17 -12.44
CA MET A 100 -7.05 -2.06 -11.32
C MET A 100 -5.72 -1.71 -10.64
N ALA A 101 -4.70 -1.33 -11.41
CA ALA A 101 -3.42 -0.91 -10.84
C ALA A 101 -3.54 0.43 -10.10
N GLU A 102 -4.33 1.37 -10.63
CA GLU A 102 -4.68 2.63 -9.97
C GLU A 102 -5.40 2.36 -8.64
N LEU A 103 -6.43 1.52 -8.65
CA LEU A 103 -7.22 1.18 -7.46
C LEU A 103 -6.42 0.45 -6.39
N GLN A 104 -5.52 -0.45 -6.78
CA GLN A 104 -4.62 -1.14 -5.84
C GLN A 104 -3.59 -0.18 -5.23
N ARG A 105 -2.97 0.70 -6.03
CA ARG A 105 -2.02 1.70 -5.50
C ARG A 105 -2.70 2.69 -4.56
N GLY A 106 -3.94 3.06 -4.88
CA GLY A 106 -4.78 3.92 -4.05
C GLY A 106 -5.44 3.21 -2.88
N LEU A 107 -5.08 1.95 -2.58
CA LEU A 107 -5.61 1.15 -1.47
C LEU A 107 -7.15 1.10 -1.43
N TRP A 108 -7.79 1.09 -2.60
CA TRP A 108 -9.23 0.91 -2.72
C TRP A 108 -9.61 -0.57 -2.72
N LEU A 109 -8.87 -1.34 -3.53
CA LEU A 109 -9.08 -2.76 -3.74
C LEU A 109 -7.83 -3.55 -3.39
N VAL A 110 -8.05 -4.82 -3.08
CA VAL A 110 -6.99 -5.80 -2.84
C VAL A 110 -7.27 -7.08 -3.61
N LYS A 111 -6.20 -7.71 -4.08
CA LYS A 111 -6.27 -9.09 -4.57
C LYS A 111 -6.31 -10.02 -3.36
N SER A 112 -7.48 -10.58 -3.06
CA SER A 112 -7.69 -11.40 -1.86
C SER A 112 -7.38 -12.88 -2.08
N GLU A 113 -7.39 -13.36 -3.33
CA GLU A 113 -7.14 -14.76 -3.69
C GLU A 113 -6.62 -14.90 -5.12
N GLU A 114 -5.76 -15.88 -5.36
CA GLU A 114 -5.45 -16.44 -6.69
C GLU A 114 -6.07 -17.84 -6.76
N ARG A 115 -7.12 -18.00 -7.58
CA ARG A 115 -7.75 -19.30 -7.83
C ARG A 115 -7.14 -19.89 -9.09
N TYR A 116 -6.65 -21.12 -9.05
CA TYR A 116 -6.06 -21.78 -10.22
C TYR A 116 -7.03 -22.73 -10.94
N GLU A 117 -7.99 -23.32 -10.20
CA GLU A 117 -8.93 -24.33 -10.71
C GLU A 117 -10.39 -23.85 -10.65
N PRO A 118 -11.26 -24.21 -11.61
CA PRO A 118 -10.96 -24.91 -12.87
C PRO A 118 -10.29 -24.01 -13.92
N THR A 119 -10.24 -22.70 -13.65
CA THR A 119 -9.54 -21.71 -14.48
C THR A 119 -8.93 -20.64 -13.59
N PHE A 120 -7.78 -20.13 -14.02
CA PHE A 120 -7.08 -19.08 -13.29
C PHE A 120 -7.91 -17.80 -13.18
N SER A 121 -8.09 -17.31 -11.96
CA SER A 121 -8.79 -16.05 -11.71
C SER A 121 -8.32 -15.39 -10.42
N TYR A 122 -8.27 -14.07 -10.43
CA TYR A 122 -8.09 -13.29 -9.21
C TYR A 122 -9.43 -12.99 -8.58
N ARG A 123 -9.52 -13.11 -7.25
CA ARG A 123 -10.61 -12.53 -6.47
C ARG A 123 -10.20 -11.16 -5.97
N TRP A 124 -11.06 -10.17 -6.20
CA TRP A 124 -10.88 -8.80 -5.79
C TRP A 124 -11.86 -8.47 -4.67
N ASP A 125 -11.39 -7.72 -3.68
CA ASP A 125 -12.19 -7.30 -2.54
C ASP A 125 -11.98 -5.81 -2.27
N LEU A 126 -12.95 -5.17 -1.60
CA LEU A 126 -12.72 -3.86 -1.00
C LEU A 126 -11.68 -4.02 0.10
N LEU A 127 -10.64 -3.19 0.09
CA LEU A 127 -9.59 -3.30 1.11
C LEU A 127 -10.17 -3.14 2.53
N GLU A 128 -11.14 -2.24 2.70
CA GLU A 128 -11.79 -1.99 4.00
C GLU A 128 -12.67 -3.13 4.48
N ALA A 129 -13.18 -3.98 3.58
CA ALA A 129 -13.89 -5.20 3.95
C ALA A 129 -12.90 -6.34 4.26
N TRP A 130 -11.79 -6.39 3.53
CA TRP A 130 -10.79 -7.44 3.67
C TRP A 130 -9.93 -7.29 4.95
N LEU A 131 -9.52 -6.07 5.30
CA LEU A 131 -8.73 -5.72 6.50
C LEU A 131 -9.41 -4.60 7.32
N PRO A 132 -10.58 -4.85 7.91
CA PRO A 132 -11.37 -3.81 8.56
C PRO A 132 -10.65 -3.19 9.76
N GLU A 133 -9.91 -3.98 10.53
CA GLU A 133 -9.20 -3.54 11.72
C GLU A 133 -8.01 -2.66 11.38
N GLU A 134 -7.16 -3.10 10.46
CA GLU A 134 -5.97 -2.38 10.04
C GLU A 134 -6.33 -1.07 9.32
N VAL A 135 -7.39 -1.09 8.50
CA VAL A 135 -7.95 0.13 7.89
C VAL A 135 -8.48 1.08 8.97
N ALA A 136 -9.21 0.58 9.97
CA ALA A 136 -9.70 1.42 11.05
C ALA A 136 -8.58 2.01 11.91
N GLN A 137 -7.47 1.28 12.11
CA GLN A 137 -6.27 1.78 12.77
C GLN A 137 -5.58 2.85 11.90
N GLY A 138 -5.40 2.60 10.61
CA GLY A 138 -4.76 3.53 9.68
C GLY A 138 -5.48 4.87 9.60
N ARG A 139 -6.82 4.86 9.55
CA ARG A 139 -7.63 6.10 9.54
C ARG A 139 -7.53 6.94 10.82
N ARG A 140 -7.12 6.33 11.93
CA ARG A 140 -6.91 7.02 13.22
C ARG A 140 -5.48 7.50 13.39
N LEU A 141 -4.54 7.00 12.59
CA LEU A 141 -3.13 7.35 12.67
C LEU A 141 -2.90 8.73 12.05
N SER A 142 -2.14 9.58 12.75
CA SER A 142 -1.67 10.83 12.15
C SER A 142 -0.64 10.52 11.07
N ARG A 143 -0.53 11.41 10.08
CA ARG A 143 0.45 11.26 9.00
C ARG A 143 1.88 11.26 9.55
N GLU A 144 2.17 12.13 10.52
CA GLU A 144 3.48 12.22 11.19
C GLU A 144 3.84 10.89 11.88
N THR A 145 2.87 10.31 12.61
CA THR A 145 3.07 9.00 13.26
C THR A 145 3.30 7.90 12.22
N ALA A 146 2.55 7.92 11.11
CA ALA A 146 2.70 6.97 10.03
C ALA A 146 4.09 7.03 9.38
N VAL A 147 4.60 8.24 9.11
CA VAL A 147 5.95 8.46 8.57
C VAL A 147 7.01 7.91 9.53
N ALA A 148 6.94 8.26 10.82
CA ALA A 148 7.89 7.77 11.81
C ALA A 148 7.90 6.22 11.88
N ARG A 149 6.72 5.58 11.87
CA ARG A 149 6.61 4.11 11.92
C ARG A 149 7.24 3.42 10.70
N VAL A 150 6.97 3.91 9.48
CA VAL A 150 7.55 3.28 8.27
C VAL A 150 9.06 3.47 8.21
N ILE A 151 9.56 4.64 8.63
CA ILE A 151 10.99 4.92 8.69
C ILE A 151 11.67 4.01 9.71
N GLU A 152 11.16 3.96 10.95
CA GLU A 152 11.74 3.13 12.00
C GLU A 152 11.77 1.65 11.60
N ARG A 153 10.65 1.15 11.05
CA ARG A 153 10.55 -0.26 10.63
C ARG A 153 11.52 -0.59 9.50
N TYR A 154 11.77 0.34 8.58
CA TYR A 154 12.79 0.19 7.55
C TYR A 154 14.20 0.23 8.14
N THR A 155 14.51 1.19 9.02
CA THR A 155 15.85 1.32 9.59
C THR A 155 16.25 0.15 10.48
N ARG A 156 15.30 -0.53 11.13
CA ARG A 156 15.58 -1.81 11.83
C ARG A 156 16.17 -2.88 10.91
N GLY A 157 15.78 -2.89 9.63
CA GLY A 157 16.31 -3.85 8.65
C GLY A 157 17.55 -3.32 7.92
N ALA A 158 17.54 -2.04 7.55
CA ALA A 158 18.65 -1.42 6.82
C ALA A 158 19.88 -1.11 7.70
N VAL A 159 19.69 -1.05 9.03
CA VAL A 159 20.67 -0.66 10.06
C VAL A 159 21.08 0.81 9.98
N PHE A 160 21.49 1.30 8.81
CA PHE A 160 21.87 2.69 8.57
C PHE A 160 21.27 3.25 7.27
N THR A 161 21.02 4.56 7.23
CA THR A 161 20.45 5.26 6.06
C THR A 161 20.73 6.77 6.10
N THR A 162 20.17 7.52 5.15
CA THR A 162 20.21 8.99 5.12
C THR A 162 18.80 9.55 4.89
N GLU A 163 18.53 10.79 5.33
CA GLU A 163 17.25 11.45 5.06
C GLU A 163 16.93 11.48 3.55
N ARG A 164 17.94 11.77 2.72
CA ARG A 164 17.80 11.76 1.25
C ARG A 164 17.37 10.39 0.72
N ALA A 165 17.91 9.30 1.26
CA ALA A 165 17.51 7.96 0.88
C ALA A 165 16.06 7.66 1.30
N LEU A 166 15.66 8.08 2.50
CA LEU A 166 14.29 7.93 3.01
C LEU A 166 13.28 8.70 2.16
N VAL A 167 13.54 9.98 1.87
CA VAL A 167 12.75 10.83 0.95
C VAL A 167 12.55 10.11 -0.39
N ARG A 168 13.65 9.65 -1.00
CA ARG A 168 13.60 8.98 -2.30
C ARG A 168 12.90 7.62 -2.22
N LEU A 169 13.05 6.86 -1.14
CA LEU A 169 12.48 5.51 -1.01
C LEU A 169 10.96 5.57 -0.86
N PHE A 170 10.48 6.40 0.06
CA PHE A 170 9.07 6.50 0.41
C PHE A 170 8.29 7.54 -0.42
N GLY A 171 8.98 8.41 -1.16
CA GLY A 171 8.34 9.49 -1.91
C GLY A 171 7.70 10.53 -1.00
N LEU A 172 8.31 10.79 0.16
CA LEU A 172 7.83 11.74 1.17
C LEU A 172 8.50 13.09 1.02
N ALA A 173 7.87 14.15 1.52
CA ALA A 173 8.50 15.47 1.54
C ALA A 173 9.65 15.50 2.57
N SER A 174 10.70 16.27 2.27
CA SER A 174 11.91 16.33 3.11
C SER A 174 11.62 16.79 4.54
N ASP A 175 10.67 17.71 4.72
CA ASP A 175 10.26 18.20 6.04
C ASP A 175 9.52 17.14 6.86
N GLU A 176 8.74 16.27 6.22
CA GLU A 176 8.10 15.12 6.88
C GLU A 176 9.14 14.12 7.40
N VAL A 177 10.15 13.83 6.58
CA VAL A 177 11.26 12.93 6.96
C VAL A 177 12.06 13.54 8.12
N ALA A 178 12.44 14.82 8.02
CA ALA A 178 13.16 15.50 9.09
C ALA A 178 12.40 15.49 10.42
N ARG A 179 11.09 15.77 10.41
CA ARG A 179 10.24 15.69 11.62
C ARG A 179 10.19 14.28 12.21
N ALA A 180 10.10 13.26 11.36
CA ALA A 180 10.12 11.87 11.81
C ALA A 180 11.47 11.47 12.41
N VAL A 181 12.59 11.86 11.79
CA VAL A 181 13.94 11.63 12.32
C VAL A 181 14.12 12.31 13.67
N MET A 182 13.69 13.57 13.83
CA MET A 182 13.72 14.25 15.13
C MET A 182 12.89 13.51 16.18
N THR A 183 11.71 13.00 15.80
CA THR A 183 10.85 12.22 16.70
C THR A 183 11.54 10.93 17.14
N LEU A 184 12.10 10.17 16.20
CA LEU A 184 12.79 8.90 16.48
C LEU A 184 14.07 9.09 17.29
N ARG A 185 14.79 10.20 17.07
CA ARG A 185 15.92 10.59 17.90
C ARG A 185 15.49 10.87 19.34
N ARG A 186 14.41 11.64 19.52
CA ARG A 186 13.87 11.97 20.86
C ARG A 186 13.42 10.73 21.63
N THR A 187 12.91 9.71 20.94
CA THR A 187 12.51 8.43 21.55
C THR A 187 13.64 7.41 21.64
N ASN A 188 14.90 7.81 21.36
CA ASN A 188 16.07 6.93 21.31
C ASN A 188 15.93 5.72 20.38
N ALA A 189 15.06 5.78 19.36
CA ALA A 189 14.92 4.74 18.35
C ALA A 189 15.92 4.93 17.19
N MET A 190 16.57 6.09 17.12
CA MET A 190 17.50 6.44 16.05
C MET A 190 18.60 7.39 16.53
N ARG A 191 19.82 7.11 16.11
CA ARG A 191 20.97 8.00 16.27
C ARG A 191 21.20 8.77 14.96
N THR A 192 21.55 10.04 15.08
CA THR A 192 21.81 10.95 13.94
C THR A 192 23.27 11.35 13.88
N ASP A 193 23.72 11.88 12.75
CA ASP A 193 25.08 12.40 12.55
C ASP A 193 26.21 11.38 12.80
N CYS A 194 25.91 10.10 12.63
CA CYS A 194 26.87 9.03 12.89
C CYS A 194 27.84 8.85 11.72
N ALA A 195 29.10 8.54 12.03
CA ALA A 195 30.06 8.03 11.05
C ALA A 195 29.89 6.50 10.93
N VAL A 196 30.01 5.98 9.72
CA VAL A 196 30.05 4.54 9.45
C VAL A 196 31.38 4.24 8.77
N GLU A 197 32.15 3.33 9.34
CA GLU A 197 33.48 2.99 8.82
C GLU A 197 33.39 2.52 7.35
N GLY A 198 34.28 3.02 6.51
CA GLY A 198 34.29 2.73 5.07
C GLY A 198 33.23 3.46 4.23
N TRP A 199 32.35 4.27 4.85
CA TRP A 199 31.29 4.99 4.15
C TRP A 199 31.37 6.50 4.37
N PRO A 200 31.50 7.32 3.32
CA PRO A 200 31.58 8.76 3.46
C PRO A 200 30.25 9.36 3.94
N GLY A 201 30.35 10.48 4.66
CA GLY A 201 29.20 11.28 5.08
C GLY A 201 28.67 10.94 6.47
N ARG A 202 27.44 11.41 6.74
CA ARG A 202 26.77 11.32 8.03
C ARG A 202 25.49 10.51 7.89
N TRP A 203 25.30 9.58 8.81
CA TRP A 203 24.30 8.53 8.71
C TRP A 203 23.32 8.57 9.88
N LEU A 204 22.09 8.15 9.56
CA LEU A 204 21.08 7.78 10.52
C LEU A 204 21.27 6.30 10.85
N ILE A 205 21.34 5.93 12.12
CA ILE A 205 21.54 4.54 12.56
C ILE A 205 20.39 4.15 13.48
N HIS A 206 19.76 3.01 13.24
CA HIS A 206 18.76 2.45 14.16
C HIS A 206 19.43 2.08 15.49
N ALA A 207 18.81 2.48 16.60
CA ALA A 207 19.38 2.34 17.94
C ALA A 207 19.10 0.97 18.58
#